data_AF-A0A640UQP0-F1
#
_entry.id   AF-A0A640UQP0-F1
#
_cell.length_a   1.000
_cell.length_b   1.000
_cell.length_c   1.000
_cell.angle_alpha   90.00
_cell.angle_beta   90.00
_cell.angle_gamma   90.00
#
_symmetry.space_group_name_H-M   'P 1'
#
loop_
_entity.id
_entity.type
_entity.pdbx_description
1 polymer ?
#
loop_
_entity_poly.entity_id
_entity_poly.type
_entity_poly.pdbx_seq_one_letter_code
_entity_poly.pdbx_strand_id
1 'polypeptide(L)' 'MKELPEVGDEVEGDGRRAIVTDIHQDVYLLRRGSRVWPAPDPVGLRVVRTREQRIESGDFQ' A
#
# COMPACT_ATOMS: atom_id res chain seq x y z
N MET A 1 9.57 0.29 15.60
CA MET A 1 8.59 1.31 15.17
C MET A 1 7.79 0.68 14.04
N LYS A 2 6.46 0.80 14.04
CA LYS A 2 5.66 0.37 12.88
C LYS A 2 5.82 1.49 11.85
N GLU A 3 6.60 1.26 10.82
CA GLU A 3 6.76 2.24 9.74
C GLU A 3 5.40 2.42 9.06
N LEU A 4 5.00 3.69 8.89
CA LEU A 4 3.80 4.01 8.14
C LEU A 4 4.03 3.58 6.69
N PRO A 5 3.03 3.02 6.00
CA PRO A 5 3.20 2.68 4.60
C PRO A 5 3.61 3.89 3.75
N GLU A 6 4.37 3.65 2.71
CA GLU A 6 4.77 4.66 1.73
C GLU A 6 4.22 4.35 0.34
N VAL A 7 4.27 5.34 -0.55
CA VAL A 7 3.84 5.16 -1.94
C VAL A 7 4.71 4.11 -2.63
N GLY A 8 4.06 3.07 -3.15
CA GLY A 8 4.67 1.92 -3.79
C GLY A 8 4.70 0.67 -2.91
N ASP A 9 4.46 0.79 -1.61
CA ASP A 9 4.41 -0.37 -0.71
C ASP A 9 3.21 -1.26 -1.00
N GLU A 10 3.39 -2.56 -0.84
CA GLU A 10 2.29 -3.50 -0.70
C GLU A 10 1.88 -3.61 0.76
N VAL A 11 0.63 -3.31 1.02
CA VAL A 11 0.03 -3.35 2.35
C VAL A 11 -1.09 -4.37 2.42
N GLU A 12 -1.35 -4.87 3.63
CA GLU A 12 -2.54 -5.63 3.98
C GLU A 12 -3.43 -4.81 4.91
N GLY A 13 -4.71 -4.68 4.55
CA GLY A 13 -5.76 -4.05 5.33
C GLY A 13 -7.10 -4.76 5.07
N ASP A 14 -7.91 -4.96 6.11
CA ASP A 14 -9.18 -5.71 6.04
C ASP A 14 -9.04 -7.09 5.37
N GLY A 15 -7.93 -7.78 5.62
CA GLY A 15 -7.61 -9.09 5.03
C GLY A 15 -7.34 -9.08 3.53
N ARG A 16 -7.07 -7.91 2.93
CA ARG A 16 -6.79 -7.75 1.49
C ARG A 16 -5.44 -7.09 1.28
N ARG A 17 -4.68 -7.59 0.32
CA ARG A 17 -3.45 -6.95 -0.16
C ARG A 17 -3.74 -5.93 -1.25
N ALA A 18 -3.05 -4.80 -1.18
CA ALA A 18 -3.13 -3.73 -2.16
C ALA A 18 -1.84 -2.92 -2.17
N ILE A 19 -1.63 -2.12 -3.22
CA ILE A 19 -0.49 -1.21 -3.36
C ILE A 19 -0.91 0.18 -2.93
N VAL A 20 -0.11 0.87 -2.10
CA VAL A 20 -0.27 2.29 -1.84
C VAL A 20 0.17 3.07 -3.08
N THR A 21 -0.74 3.81 -3.69
CA THR A 21 -0.50 4.55 -4.94
C THR A 21 -0.36 6.05 -4.74
N ASP A 22 -0.94 6.58 -3.67
CA ASP A 22 -0.85 7.99 -3.30
C ASP A 22 -1.17 8.17 -1.81
N ILE A 23 -0.69 9.27 -1.23
CA ILE A 23 -0.96 9.69 0.14
C ILE A 23 -1.24 11.19 0.12
N HIS A 24 -2.50 11.58 0.34
CA HIS A 24 -2.92 12.98 0.35
C HIS A 24 -3.66 13.32 1.63
N GLN A 25 -3.13 14.25 2.44
CA GLN A 25 -3.74 14.67 3.71
C GLN A 25 -4.16 13.48 4.59
N ASP A 26 -3.23 12.54 4.81
CA ASP A 26 -3.45 11.28 5.56
C ASP A 26 -4.46 10.30 4.92
N VAL A 27 -4.95 10.58 3.71
CA VAL A 27 -5.76 9.64 2.92
C VAL A 27 -4.83 8.81 2.04
N TYR A 28 -4.79 7.50 2.31
CA TYR A 28 -4.01 6.53 1.55
C TYR A 28 -4.85 5.97 0.42
N LEU A 29 -4.41 6.10 -0.83
CA LEU A 29 -5.09 5.48 -1.98
C LEU A 29 -4.48 4.10 -2.27
N LEU A 30 -5.31 3.07 -2.20
CA LEU A 30 -4.95 1.68 -2.41
C LEU A 30 -5.36 1.21 -3.80
N ARG A 31 -4.52 0.41 -4.45
CA ARG A 31 -4.80 -0.22 -5.74
C ARG A 31 -4.68 -1.74 -5.68
N ARG A 32 -5.64 -2.42 -6.29
CA ARG A 32 -5.56 -3.87 -6.61
C ARG A 32 -6.12 -4.11 -8.00
N GLY A 33 -5.26 -4.55 -8.92
CA GLY A 33 -5.61 -4.59 -10.35
C GLY A 33 -5.96 -3.17 -10.84
N SER A 34 -7.11 -3.02 -11.50
CA SER A 34 -7.62 -1.73 -11.99
C SER A 34 -8.42 -0.93 -10.95
N ARG A 35 -8.72 -1.50 -9.78
CA ARG A 35 -9.53 -0.83 -8.76
C ARG A 35 -8.64 0.02 -7.86
N VAL A 36 -9.02 1.28 -7.68
CA VAL A 36 -8.41 2.23 -6.74
C VAL A 36 -9.48 2.69 -5.73
N TRP A 37 -9.12 2.75 -4.45
CA TRP A 37 -10.02 3.19 -3.39
C TRP A 37 -9.24 3.77 -2.20
N PRO A 38 -9.84 4.67 -1.40
CA PRO A 38 -9.20 5.16 -0.17
C PRO A 38 -9.16 4.07 0.92
N ALA A 39 -8.08 4.02 1.68
CA ALA A 39 -7.95 3.15 2.84
C ALA A 39 -8.95 3.58 3.93
N PRO A 40 -9.81 2.67 4.43
CA PRO A 40 -10.77 3.01 5.48
C PRO A 40 -10.10 3.24 6.84
N ASP A 41 -8.97 2.57 7.11
CA ASP A 41 -8.12 2.77 8.29
C ASP A 41 -6.63 2.72 7.88
N PRO A 42 -6.01 3.89 7.62
CA PRO A 42 -4.59 3.97 7.29
C PRO A 42 -3.65 3.44 8.39
N VAL A 43 -4.03 3.58 9.67
CA VAL A 43 -3.19 3.18 10.81
C VAL A 43 -3.19 1.65 10.96
N GLY A 44 -4.30 1.02 10.57
CA GLY A 44 -4.47 -0.42 10.50
C GLY A 44 -3.64 -1.11 9.42
N LEU A 45 -3.16 -0.38 8.40
CA LEU A 45 -2.38 -0.96 7.31
C LEU A 45 -1.08 -1.60 7.83
N ARG A 46 -0.76 -2.79 7.31
CA ARG A 46 0.50 -3.49 7.57
C ARG A 46 1.28 -3.62 6.28
N VAL A 47 2.49 -3.07 6.22
CA VAL A 47 3.41 -3.30 5.09
C VAL A 47 3.76 -4.79 5.03
N VAL A 48 3.54 -5.40 3.87
CA VAL A 48 3.89 -6.80 3.58
C VAL A 48 5.14 -6.87 2.71
N ARG A 49 5.26 -5.95 1.73
CA ARG A 49 6.47 -5.73 0.96
C ARG A 49 6.68 -4.24 0.75
N THR A 50 7.92 -3.78 0.92
CA THR A 50 8.28 -2.41 0.56
C THR A 50 8.29 -2.24 -0.95
N ARG A 51 8.30 -0.98 -1.42
CA ARG A 51 8.51 -0.66 -2.83
C ARG A 51 9.79 -1.30 -3.39
N GLU A 52 10.91 -1.28 -2.65
CA GLU A 52 12.18 -1.86 -3.09
C GLU A 52 12.04 -3.36 -3.28
N GLN A 53 11.45 -4.07 -2.31
CA GLN A 53 11.24 -5.51 -2.38
C GLN A 53 10.34 -5.90 -3.58
N ARG A 54 9.35 -5.06 -3.91
CA ARG A 54 8.53 -5.23 -5.12
C ARG A 54 9.35 -5.06 -6.40
N ILE A 55 10.17 -4.01 -6.47
CA ILE A 55 11.04 -3.76 -7.64
C ILE A 55 12.04 -4.90 -7.83
N GLU A 56 12.68 -5.38 -6.76
CA GLU A 56 13.58 -6.53 -6.78
C GLU A 56 12.88 -7.82 -7.26
N SER A 57 11.59 -7.96 -6.95
CA SER A 57 10.75 -9.06 -7.44
C SER A 57 10.28 -8.89 -8.90
N GLY A 58 10.61 -7.76 -9.55
CA GLY A 58 10.19 -7.44 -10.92
C GLY A 58 8.78 -6.84 -11.04
N ASP A 59 8.19 -6.37 -9.93
CA ASP A 59 6.87 -5.74 -9.93
C ASP A 59 6.98 -4.25 -10.30
N PHE A 60 6.90 -3.92 -11.60
CA PHE A 60 6.99 -2.54 -12.10
C PHE A 60 5.66 -1.77 -12.16
N GLN A 61 4.58 -2.34 -11.64
CA GLN A 61 3.24 -1.76 -11.73
C GLN A 61 2.96 -0.66 -10.71
#